data_AF-A0AAV8D2Q4-F1
#
_entry.id   AF-A0AAV8D2Q4-F1
#
_cell.length_a   1.000
_cell.length_b   1.000
_cell.length_c   1.000
_cell.angle_alpha   90.00
_cell.angle_beta   90.00
_cell.angle_gamma   90.00
#
_symmetry.space_group_name_H-M   'P 1'
#
loop_
_entity.id
_entity.type
_entity.pdbx_description
1 polymer ?
#
loop_
_entity_poly.entity_id
_entity_poly.type
_entity_poly.pdbx_seq_one_letter_code
_entity_poly.pdbx_strand_id
1 'polypeptide(L)'
;MVFPHKHLLFQVDIAPTLTLLFGVPIPKNNIGVTLTNIFQSLTEEQRLRALELNSWQLLRLLRANLPQLCCDYSSSSTSNFNSGTLLRADSTGINFCLQLAKAVSAHDSWRLQNNSTLRSDYFHIASESYELFLRNASEWLSHRATDKPIHILLVAVVLMFISCLLFVCLAFWLFFNTYNNLWTSEDTFIFIAVILHAMSFGSSSFVEEEQYTWHFLTTTLYLIFLFTQIRTFLKGLNGNLSEVVSPIILVLISGRILRGWHQGGINWAHLPDISKLLLWLSPSTITFLHITSILSLSVLYSNSISILKSQFNLVLWLSYLIGACLVLLQSIKNNIANTILVDHGTTWIPQAVYVIGGISVISSLFGLPWFSSIRSKKGIFLGIRECIYDIGSSYVAFWCLLQLLLQQPVNAIPVLLIYMQHRASVSLFADSVSEHKDWVKVAAMYFLGLAGHFGLGNTNSLATIDVAGAFIGISSYSTVLSGILMFCITYASPILSHLSMVMCISTMVDRRVISSKEKFNWRILLESTVAIPSLVPLVVNSVALTSFTVVLLLMRNHLFVWSVFSPKYLYLCASTVSVYLGVLLIAGTVFYICYVFTIDKRKYQT
;
A
#
# COMPACT_ATOMS: atom_id res chain seq x y z
N MET A 1 2.49 7.97 54.76
CA MET A 1 3.42 6.96 54.23
C MET A 1 3.99 7.49 52.93
N VAL A 2 5.22 7.99 52.98
CA VAL A 2 5.95 8.52 51.82
C VAL A 2 6.66 7.33 51.18
N PHE A 3 6.24 6.93 49.98
CA PHE A 3 6.97 5.92 49.22
C PHE A 3 8.34 6.50 48.82
N PRO A 4 9.47 5.87 49.21
CA PRO A 4 10.79 6.36 48.83
C PRO A 4 10.97 6.20 47.31
N HIS A 5 11.69 7.15 46.73
CA HIS A 5 12.03 7.29 45.31
C HIS A 5 11.89 6.03 44.45
N LYS A 6 10.92 6.04 43.52
CA LYS A 6 10.95 5.13 42.37
C LYS A 6 12.24 5.40 41.59
N HIS A 7 13.22 4.52 41.68
CA HIS A 7 14.30 4.47 40.70
C HIS A 7 13.66 4.26 39.32
N LEU A 8 13.74 5.27 38.46
CA LEU A 8 13.38 5.14 37.06
C LEU A 8 14.35 4.13 36.43
N LEU A 9 13.82 2.94 36.11
CA LEU A 9 14.55 1.88 35.41
C LEU A 9 14.18 1.96 33.92
N PHE A 10 15.16 1.96 33.03
CA PHE A 10 14.87 1.89 31.61
C PHE A 10 14.48 0.45 31.24
N GLN A 11 13.43 0.30 30.42
CA GLN A 11 12.98 -1.02 29.95
C GLN A 11 14.10 -1.80 29.23
N VAL A 12 15.02 -1.08 28.60
CA VAL A 12 16.16 -1.62 27.86
C VAL A 12 17.14 -2.37 28.79
N ASP A 13 17.23 -1.96 30.06
CA ASP A 13 18.12 -2.50 31.09
C ASP A 13 17.64 -3.85 31.66
N ILE A 14 16.37 -4.21 31.42
CA ILE A 14 15.79 -5.48 31.88
C ILE A 14 16.42 -6.65 31.13
N ALA A 15 16.54 -6.53 29.81
CA ALA A 15 17.03 -7.60 28.95
C ALA A 15 18.49 -8.02 29.24
N PRO A 16 19.50 -7.13 29.36
CA PRO A 16 20.86 -7.55 29.68
C PRO A 16 20.93 -8.15 31.10
N THR A 17 20.16 -7.60 32.04
CA THR A 17 20.11 -8.09 33.43
C THR A 17 19.58 -9.53 33.51
N LEU A 18 18.45 -9.82 32.87
CA LEU A 18 17.89 -11.17 32.84
C LEU A 18 18.80 -12.15 32.11
N THR A 19 19.36 -11.77 30.95
CA THR A 19 20.23 -12.68 30.20
C THR A 19 21.46 -13.09 31.00
N LEU A 20 22.06 -12.17 31.77
CA LEU A 20 23.22 -12.47 32.59
C LEU A 20 22.86 -13.30 33.84
N LEU A 21 21.67 -13.12 34.43
CA LEU A 21 21.16 -14.01 35.49
C LEU A 21 20.95 -15.44 35.00
N PHE A 22 20.42 -15.60 33.79
CA PHE A 22 20.13 -16.91 33.20
C PHE A 22 21.32 -17.54 32.46
N GLY A 23 22.46 -16.85 32.37
CA GLY A 23 23.65 -17.34 31.64
C GLY A 23 23.48 -17.42 30.12
N VAL A 24 22.56 -16.63 29.55
CA VAL A 24 22.25 -16.58 28.11
C VAL A 24 22.94 -15.34 27.51
N PRO A 25 23.36 -15.34 26.22
CA PRO A 25 23.94 -14.15 25.60
C PRO A 25 22.97 -12.96 25.56
N ILE A 26 23.50 -11.75 25.81
CA ILE A 26 22.76 -10.49 25.68
C ILE A 26 22.30 -10.31 24.22
N PRO A 27 21.05 -9.86 23.95
CA PRO A 27 20.57 -9.68 22.58
C PRO A 27 21.44 -8.71 21.78
N LYS A 28 21.72 -9.04 20.51
CA LYS A 28 22.73 -8.37 19.67
C LYS A 28 22.58 -6.84 19.54
N ASN A 29 21.36 -6.31 19.58
CA ASN A 29 21.06 -4.89 19.41
C ASN A 29 20.73 -4.16 20.72
N ASN A 30 20.97 -4.81 21.86
CA ASN A 30 20.64 -4.24 23.16
C ASN A 30 21.69 -3.23 23.62
N ILE A 31 21.24 -2.03 24.02
CA ILE A 31 22.04 -0.89 24.49
C ILE A 31 21.92 -0.69 26.02
N GLY A 32 21.11 -1.52 26.69
CA GLY A 32 20.80 -1.39 28.11
C GLY A 32 21.98 -1.67 29.03
N VAL A 33 21.95 -1.06 30.21
CA VAL A 33 22.91 -1.25 31.29
C VAL A 33 22.36 -2.26 32.28
N THR A 34 23.25 -3.04 32.89
CA THR A 34 22.89 -4.06 33.88
C THR A 34 22.54 -3.43 35.21
N LEU A 35 21.44 -3.88 35.81
CA LEU A 35 20.98 -3.40 37.11
C LEU A 35 21.76 -4.07 38.24
N THR A 36 22.82 -3.41 38.70
CA THR A 36 23.74 -3.95 39.74
C THR A 36 23.06 -4.24 41.07
N ASN A 37 21.97 -3.55 41.40
CA ASN A 37 21.12 -3.81 42.57
C ASN A 37 20.54 -5.24 42.60
N ILE A 38 20.29 -5.85 41.45
CA ILE A 38 19.69 -7.20 41.36
C ILE A 38 20.76 -8.29 41.57
N PHE A 39 22.02 -7.96 41.34
CA PHE A 39 23.14 -8.90 41.49
C PHE A 39 23.70 -8.99 42.92
N GLN A 40 23.04 -8.39 43.92
CA GLN A 40 23.48 -8.41 45.32
C GLN A 40 23.61 -9.81 45.95
N SER A 41 22.99 -10.83 45.37
CA SER A 41 23.13 -12.23 45.79
C SER A 41 24.29 -12.97 45.11
N LEU A 42 24.88 -12.42 44.05
CA LEU A 42 26.00 -13.03 43.31
C LEU A 42 27.35 -12.75 43.99
N THR A 43 28.33 -13.62 43.73
CA THR A 43 29.72 -13.41 44.17
C THR A 43 30.36 -12.21 43.46
N GLU A 44 31.39 -11.60 44.06
CA GLU A 44 32.12 -10.48 43.46
C GLU A 44 32.64 -10.80 42.05
N GLU A 45 33.13 -12.02 41.85
CA GLU A 45 33.60 -12.50 40.54
C GLU A 45 32.47 -12.53 39.50
N GLN A 46 31.30 -13.04 39.87
CA GLN A 46 30.14 -13.11 38.99
C GLN A 46 29.62 -11.71 38.64
N ARG A 47 29.69 -10.76 39.57
CA ARG A 47 29.30 -9.36 39.33
C ARG A 47 30.23 -8.67 38.35
N LEU A 48 31.54 -8.74 38.57
CA LEU A 48 32.53 -8.15 37.66
C LEU A 48 32.46 -8.79 36.28
N ARG A 49 32.24 -10.12 36.21
CA ARG A 49 32.05 -10.82 34.94
C ARG A 49 30.79 -10.38 34.21
N ALA A 50 29.68 -10.17 34.92
CA ALA A 50 28.44 -9.66 34.34
C ALA A 50 28.63 -8.25 33.74
N LEU A 51 29.30 -7.34 34.48
CA LEU A 51 29.64 -6.00 34.00
C LEU A 51 30.58 -6.03 32.80
N GLU A 52 31.59 -6.90 32.83
CA GLU A 52 32.52 -7.11 31.72
C GLU A 52 31.77 -7.58 30.45
N LEU A 53 30.90 -8.60 30.56
CA LEU A 53 30.12 -9.10 29.42
C LEU A 53 29.19 -8.05 28.82
N ASN A 54 28.56 -7.22 29.66
CA ASN A 54 27.77 -6.10 29.17
C ASN A 54 28.64 -5.05 28.47
N SER A 55 29.83 -4.76 29.02
CA SER A 55 30.76 -3.80 28.42
C SER A 55 31.23 -4.23 27.03
N TRP A 56 31.49 -5.53 26.84
CA TRP A 56 31.82 -6.12 25.54
C TRP A 56 30.70 -5.99 24.52
N GLN A 57 29.45 -6.14 24.97
CA GLN A 57 28.27 -5.99 24.12
C GLN A 57 28.12 -4.53 23.65
N LEU A 58 28.22 -3.54 24.55
CA LEU A 58 28.18 -2.13 24.15
C LEU A 58 29.38 -1.74 23.29
N LEU A 59 30.58 -2.26 23.58
CA LEU A 59 31.77 -2.04 22.75
C LEU A 59 31.57 -2.55 21.32
N ARG A 60 30.94 -3.72 21.15
CA ARG A 60 30.60 -4.25 19.82
C ARG A 60 29.67 -3.31 19.06
N LEU A 61 28.66 -2.75 19.74
CA LEU A 61 27.74 -1.77 19.15
C LEU A 61 28.43 -0.44 18.81
N LEU A 62 29.34 0.03 19.67
CA LEU A 62 30.17 1.20 19.40
C LEU A 62 31.03 1.00 18.16
N ARG A 63 31.72 -0.16 18.03
CA ARG A 63 32.54 -0.49 16.86
C ARG A 63 31.72 -0.57 15.56
N ALA A 64 30.48 -1.05 15.63
CA ALA A 64 29.58 -1.08 14.47
C ALA A 64 29.19 0.33 14.01
N ASN A 65 29.01 1.27 14.94
CA ASN A 65 28.64 2.66 14.63
C ASN A 65 29.86 3.58 14.39
N LEU A 66 31.04 3.20 14.87
CA LEU A 66 32.32 3.91 14.74
C LEU A 66 33.37 2.95 14.18
N PRO A 67 33.45 2.78 12.84
CA PRO A 67 34.35 1.81 12.22
C PRO A 67 35.85 2.09 12.44
N GLN A 68 36.21 3.30 12.91
CA GLN A 68 37.58 3.69 13.26
C GLN A 68 37.95 3.44 14.73
N LEU A 69 37.06 2.84 15.53
CA LEU A 69 37.27 2.58 16.95
C LEU A 69 38.17 1.36 17.19
N CYS A 70 39.49 1.57 17.19
CA CYS A 70 40.49 0.55 17.52
C CYS A 70 40.81 0.58 19.03
N CYS A 71 40.03 -0.13 19.85
CA CYS A 71 40.48 -0.48 21.20
C CYS A 71 41.20 -1.84 21.14
N ASP A 72 42.48 -1.86 20.76
CA ASP A 72 43.26 -3.10 20.75
C ASP A 72 43.71 -3.44 22.17
N TYR A 73 43.08 -4.49 22.70
CA TYR A 73 43.35 -5.03 24.01
C TYR A 73 44.56 -5.98 23.92
N SER A 74 45.76 -5.41 23.85
CA SER A 74 46.98 -6.20 24.08
C SER A 74 47.40 -6.01 25.53
N SER A 75 47.27 -7.09 26.29
CA SER A 75 47.73 -7.23 27.66
C SER A 75 49.24 -6.96 27.73
N SER A 76 49.64 -5.80 28.22
CA SER A 76 50.79 -5.60 29.12
C SER A 76 51.27 -4.14 29.12
N SER A 77 51.66 -3.69 30.31
CA SER A 77 52.39 -2.46 30.61
C SER A 77 51.60 -1.14 30.52
N THR A 78 51.22 -0.67 31.70
CA THR A 78 51.18 0.74 32.08
C THR A 78 52.53 1.41 31.79
N SER A 79 52.80 1.75 30.52
CA SER A 79 53.73 2.82 30.14
C SER A 79 53.75 2.95 28.62
N ASN A 80 53.32 4.12 28.13
CA ASN A 80 53.43 4.59 26.75
C ASN A 80 52.34 4.10 25.78
N PHE A 81 51.11 4.59 26.01
CA PHE A 81 50.25 4.95 24.88
C PHE A 81 50.96 6.07 24.09
N ASN A 82 51.77 5.70 23.10
CA ASN A 82 52.39 6.66 22.19
C ASN A 82 51.29 7.42 21.45
N SER A 83 51.33 8.74 21.57
CA SER A 83 50.44 9.74 20.98
C SER A 83 50.38 9.75 19.43
N GLY A 84 51.06 8.82 18.76
CA GLY A 84 51.22 8.81 17.30
C GLY A 84 50.10 8.11 16.52
N THR A 85 49.42 7.11 17.08
CA THR A 85 48.29 6.40 16.41
C THR A 85 46.92 7.02 16.70
N LEU A 86 46.88 8.04 17.56
CA LEU A 86 45.68 8.70 18.06
C LEU A 86 45.17 9.86 17.16
N LEU A 87 45.89 10.19 16.10
CA LEU A 87 45.64 11.39 15.28
C LEU A 87 44.50 11.26 14.25
N ARG A 88 43.76 10.14 14.24
CA ARG A 88 42.65 9.93 13.30
C ARG A 88 41.35 9.40 13.92
N ALA A 89 41.27 9.29 15.24
CA ALA A 89 40.04 8.85 15.91
C ALA A 89 39.28 10.05 16.50
N ASP A 90 37.96 10.06 16.36
CA ASP A 90 37.09 11.04 17.01
C ASP A 90 37.38 11.10 18.52
N SER A 91 37.46 12.30 19.10
CA SER A 91 37.80 12.54 20.52
C SER A 91 36.90 11.78 21.50
N THR A 92 35.66 11.50 21.08
CA THR A 92 34.67 10.72 21.83
C THR A 92 34.98 9.22 21.85
N GLY A 93 35.43 8.65 20.72
CA GLY A 93 35.80 7.24 20.61
C GLY A 93 37.00 6.88 21.49
N ILE A 94 38.00 7.77 21.54
CA ILE A 94 39.17 7.64 22.41
C ILE A 94 38.75 7.60 23.89
N ASN A 95 37.82 8.47 24.31
CA ASN A 95 37.35 8.52 25.70
C ASN A 95 36.69 7.19 26.12
N PHE A 96 35.91 6.56 25.23
CA PHE A 96 35.32 5.24 25.51
C PHE A 96 36.38 4.14 25.65
N CYS A 97 37.40 4.10 24.77
CA CYS A 97 38.48 3.12 24.90
C CYS A 97 39.27 3.32 26.21
N LEU A 98 39.52 4.57 26.64
CA LEU A 98 40.21 4.88 27.89
C LEU A 98 39.40 4.46 29.12
N GLN A 99 38.09 4.72 29.12
CA GLN A 99 37.19 4.31 30.20
C GLN A 99 37.15 2.78 30.33
N LEU A 100 37.03 2.07 29.20
CA LEU A 100 37.06 0.61 29.19
C LEU A 100 38.43 0.07 29.63
N ALA A 101 39.54 0.66 29.17
CA ALA A 101 40.89 0.24 29.57
C ALA A 101 41.14 0.44 31.07
N LYS A 102 40.60 1.52 31.67
CA LYS A 102 40.63 1.75 33.11
C LYS A 102 39.88 0.65 33.87
N ALA A 103 38.66 0.31 33.46
CA ALA A 103 37.87 -0.76 34.07
C ALA A 103 38.55 -2.14 33.95
N VAL A 104 39.04 -2.39 32.74
CA VAL A 104 40.12 -3.30 32.36
C VAL A 104 41.15 -3.60 33.47
N SER A 105 42.04 -2.62 33.61
CA SER A 105 43.15 -2.64 34.55
C SER A 105 42.73 -2.81 36.01
N ALA A 106 41.60 -2.19 36.41
CA ALA A 106 41.07 -2.32 37.77
C ALA A 106 40.58 -3.75 38.06
N HIS A 107 39.91 -4.40 37.10
CA HIS A 107 39.50 -5.79 37.19
C HIS A 107 40.72 -6.73 37.28
N ASP A 108 41.74 -6.54 36.43
CA ASP A 108 42.97 -7.33 36.48
C ASP A 108 43.70 -7.17 37.83
N SER A 109 43.73 -5.95 38.37
CA SER A 109 44.32 -5.69 39.69
C SER A 109 43.53 -6.34 40.84
N TRP A 110 42.20 -6.38 40.78
CA TRP A 110 41.36 -7.13 41.72
C TRP A 110 41.65 -8.64 41.66
N ARG A 111 41.86 -9.18 40.45
CA ARG A 111 42.13 -10.61 40.22
C ARG A 111 43.48 -11.06 40.78
N LEU A 112 44.49 -10.18 40.73
CA LEU A 112 45.86 -10.47 41.18
C LEU A 112 46.08 -10.25 42.69
N GLN A 113 45.12 -9.66 43.40
CA GLN A 113 45.29 -9.24 44.79
C GLN A 113 44.92 -10.34 45.80
N ASN A 114 45.86 -10.71 46.68
CA ASN A 114 45.64 -11.70 47.75
C ASN A 114 45.17 -11.08 49.07
N ASN A 115 45.39 -9.78 49.31
CA ASN A 115 44.95 -9.10 50.54
C ASN A 115 43.47 -8.75 50.49
N SER A 116 42.69 -9.17 51.49
CA SER A 116 41.23 -8.98 51.54
C SER A 116 40.78 -7.52 51.53
N THR A 117 41.49 -6.62 52.24
CA THR A 117 41.16 -5.18 52.33
C THR A 117 41.42 -4.45 51.01
N LEU A 118 42.58 -4.69 50.40
CA LEU A 118 42.91 -4.11 49.10
C LEU A 118 42.01 -4.70 47.99
N ARG A 119 41.60 -5.96 48.13
CA ARG A 119 40.69 -6.62 47.19
C ARG A 119 39.30 -5.98 47.20
N SER A 120 38.75 -5.60 48.36
CA SER A 120 37.48 -4.86 48.39
C SER A 120 37.59 -3.48 47.74
N ASP A 121 38.71 -2.78 47.92
CA ASP A 121 38.92 -1.46 47.32
C ASP A 121 39.00 -1.56 45.78
N TYR A 122 39.77 -2.51 45.26
CA TYR A 122 39.86 -2.75 43.81
C TYR A 122 38.53 -3.26 43.22
N PHE A 123 37.72 -4.01 43.99
CA PHE A 123 36.38 -4.43 43.55
C PHE A 123 35.48 -3.21 43.31
N HIS A 124 35.43 -2.27 44.27
CA HIS A 124 34.64 -1.06 44.15
C HIS A 124 35.11 -0.19 42.97
N ILE A 125 36.43 -0.02 42.81
CA ILE A 125 37.01 0.74 41.69
C ILE A 125 36.69 0.10 40.33
N ALA A 126 36.78 -1.23 40.23
CA ALA A 126 36.44 -1.96 39.01
C ALA A 126 34.94 -1.85 38.69
N SER A 127 34.07 -2.05 39.68
CA SER A 127 32.62 -1.93 39.50
C SER A 127 32.22 -0.53 39.05
N GLU A 128 32.72 0.52 39.71
CA GLU A 128 32.39 1.92 39.38
C GLU A 128 32.89 2.31 37.98
N SER A 129 34.09 1.85 37.60
CA SER A 129 34.66 2.14 36.27
C SER A 129 33.91 1.43 35.14
N TYR A 130 33.44 0.19 35.36
CA TYR A 130 32.54 -0.47 34.40
C TYR A 130 31.19 0.24 34.29
N GLU A 131 30.57 0.60 35.42
CA GLU A 131 29.29 1.33 35.41
C GLU A 131 29.40 2.68 34.68
N LEU A 132 30.50 3.40 34.88
CA LEU A 132 30.77 4.68 34.20
C LEU A 132 30.90 4.49 32.68
N PHE A 133 31.65 3.47 32.23
CA PHE A 133 31.73 3.15 30.80
C PHE A 133 30.35 2.77 30.25
N LEU A 134 29.64 1.87 30.92
CA LEU A 134 28.33 1.38 30.47
C LEU A 134 27.32 2.52 30.34
N ARG A 135 27.26 3.40 31.33
CA ARG A 135 26.36 4.57 31.33
C ARG A 135 26.67 5.51 30.17
N ASN A 136 27.93 5.92 30.01
CA ASN A 136 28.30 6.86 28.95
C ASN A 136 28.13 6.25 27.55
N ALA A 137 28.49 4.98 27.38
CA ALA A 137 28.34 4.26 26.11
C ALA A 137 26.86 4.07 25.74
N SER A 138 26.04 3.68 26.72
CA SER A 138 24.59 3.53 26.57
C SER A 138 23.92 4.85 26.22
N GLU A 139 24.25 5.92 26.95
CA GLU A 139 23.72 7.26 26.72
C GLU A 139 24.10 7.77 25.32
N TRP A 140 25.36 7.64 24.91
CA TRP A 140 25.80 8.03 23.58
C TRP A 140 25.14 7.21 22.45
N LEU A 141 25.06 5.88 22.61
CA LEU A 141 24.37 5.02 21.65
C LEU A 141 22.88 5.36 21.56
N SER A 142 22.24 5.68 22.67
CA SER A 142 20.82 6.08 22.72
C SER A 142 20.59 7.43 22.04
N HIS A 143 21.49 8.41 22.26
CA HIS A 143 21.45 9.70 21.59
C HIS A 143 21.67 9.54 20.09
N ARG A 144 22.65 8.75 19.67
CA ARG A 144 22.93 8.56 18.24
C ARG A 144 21.81 7.80 17.52
N ALA A 145 21.15 6.86 18.20
CA ALA A 145 19.97 6.19 17.69
C ALA A 145 18.74 7.12 17.60
N THR A 146 18.73 8.23 18.34
CA THR A 146 17.60 9.18 18.42
C THR A 146 17.85 10.54 17.74
N ASP A 147 19.09 10.86 17.37
CA ASP A 147 19.50 12.03 16.58
C ASP A 147 18.92 11.94 15.17
N LYS A 148 17.63 12.23 15.07
CA LYS A 148 16.89 12.37 13.84
C LYS A 148 16.82 13.85 13.51
N PRO A 149 16.93 14.25 12.23
CA PRO A 149 16.79 15.65 11.85
C PRO A 149 15.32 16.10 11.99
N ILE A 150 14.90 16.42 13.22
CA ILE A 150 13.52 16.80 13.57
C ILE A 150 13.06 18.00 12.75
N HIS A 151 13.96 18.94 12.44
CA HIS A 151 13.66 20.09 11.60
C HIS A 151 13.23 19.68 10.19
N ILE A 152 13.92 18.71 9.57
CA ILE A 152 13.58 18.23 8.22
C ILE A 152 12.24 17.50 8.25
N LEU A 153 12.01 16.69 9.28
CA LEU A 153 10.73 16.00 9.49
C LEU A 153 9.57 16.98 9.67
N LEU A 154 9.76 18.03 10.48
CA LEU A 154 8.75 19.06 10.73
C LEU A 154 8.42 19.84 9.45
N VAL A 155 9.44 20.24 8.67
CA VAL A 155 9.24 20.90 7.37
C VAL A 155 8.43 20.01 6.43
N ALA A 156 8.75 18.72 6.34
CA ALA A 156 8.02 17.78 5.50
C ALA A 156 6.55 17.64 5.91
N VAL A 157 6.27 17.52 7.23
CA VAL A 157 4.89 17.41 7.75
C VAL A 157 4.09 18.68 7.49
N VAL A 158 4.70 19.86 7.67
CA VAL A 158 4.05 21.15 7.38
C VAL A 158 3.72 21.27 5.89
N LEU A 159 4.66 20.93 5.00
CA LEU A 159 4.41 20.93 3.55
C LEU A 159 3.27 19.99 3.17
N MET A 160 3.24 18.79 3.77
CA MET A 160 2.20 17.82 3.50
C MET A 160 0.83 18.29 4.00
N PHE A 161 0.76 18.92 5.19
CA PHE A 161 -0.46 19.52 5.71
C PHE A 161 -0.99 20.65 4.81
N ILE A 162 -0.11 21.55 4.36
CA ILE A 162 -0.46 22.61 3.40
C ILE A 162 -1.02 22.01 2.11
N SER A 163 -0.37 20.97 1.56
CA SER A 163 -0.86 20.31 0.33
C SER A 163 -2.25 19.70 0.49
N CYS A 164 -2.54 19.07 1.64
CA CYS A 164 -3.85 18.51 1.94
C CYS A 164 -4.91 19.61 2.08
N LEU A 165 -4.56 20.72 2.75
CA LEU A 165 -5.47 21.86 2.89
C LEU A 165 -5.81 22.46 1.52
N LEU A 166 -4.84 22.60 0.62
CA LEU A 166 -5.06 23.07 -0.75
C LEU A 166 -6.01 22.14 -1.52
N PHE A 167 -5.82 20.82 -1.46
CA PHE A 167 -6.71 19.87 -2.12
C PHE A 167 -8.14 19.93 -1.57
N VAL A 168 -8.30 19.99 -0.24
CA VAL A 168 -9.62 20.09 0.42
C VAL A 168 -10.31 21.41 0.05
N CYS A 169 -9.60 22.54 0.09
CA CYS A 169 -10.15 23.84 -0.30
C CYS A 169 -10.57 23.85 -1.78
N LEU A 170 -9.77 23.27 -2.67
CA LEU A 170 -10.09 23.19 -4.10
C LEU A 170 -11.31 22.29 -4.34
N ALA A 171 -11.43 21.19 -3.61
CA ALA A 171 -12.58 20.29 -3.69
C ALA A 171 -13.86 20.95 -3.19
N PHE A 172 -13.77 21.67 -2.07
CA PHE A 172 -14.89 22.43 -1.54
C PHE A 172 -15.32 23.56 -2.51
N TRP A 173 -14.36 24.27 -3.08
CA TRP A 173 -14.62 25.31 -4.07
C TRP A 173 -15.31 24.75 -5.33
N LEU A 174 -14.80 23.65 -5.89
CA LEU A 174 -15.43 23.00 -7.03
C LEU A 174 -16.82 22.47 -6.68
N PHE A 175 -16.99 21.85 -5.51
CA PHE A 175 -18.29 21.34 -5.06
C PHE A 175 -19.33 22.47 -4.97
N PHE A 176 -18.98 23.58 -4.32
CA PHE A 176 -19.88 24.73 -4.17
C PHE A 176 -20.22 25.41 -5.50
N ASN A 177 -19.27 25.48 -6.42
CA ASN A 177 -19.49 26.11 -7.73
C ASN A 177 -20.28 25.21 -8.70
N THR A 178 -20.18 23.88 -8.56
CA THR A 178 -20.83 22.92 -9.47
C THR A 178 -22.18 22.41 -8.99
N TYR A 179 -22.39 22.34 -7.67
CA TYR A 179 -23.63 21.82 -7.07
C TYR A 179 -24.27 22.86 -6.16
N ASN A 180 -25.59 23.05 -6.28
CA ASN A 180 -26.35 23.83 -5.31
C ASN A 180 -26.22 23.21 -3.91
N ASN A 181 -26.30 24.05 -2.86
CA ASN A 181 -26.11 23.76 -1.43
C ASN A 181 -26.95 22.63 -0.80
N LEU A 182 -27.71 21.86 -1.57
CA LEU A 182 -28.51 20.74 -1.10
C LEU A 182 -27.62 19.50 -0.97
N TRP A 183 -27.19 19.22 0.26
CA TRP A 183 -26.51 17.97 0.62
C TRP A 183 -27.49 16.79 0.54
N THR A 184 -27.10 15.73 -0.17
CA THR A 184 -27.83 14.47 -0.21
C THR A 184 -27.36 13.53 0.90
N SER A 185 -28.12 12.46 1.17
CA SER A 185 -27.69 11.40 2.10
C SER A 185 -26.36 10.76 1.68
N GLU A 186 -26.15 10.61 0.37
CA GLU A 186 -24.90 10.10 -0.22
C GLU A 186 -23.72 11.02 0.10
N ASP A 187 -23.92 12.33 -0.06
CA ASP A 187 -22.90 13.34 0.21
C ASP A 187 -22.46 13.31 1.69
N THR A 188 -23.45 13.32 2.59
CA THR A 188 -23.20 13.26 4.04
C THR A 188 -22.46 11.99 4.43
N PHE A 189 -22.83 10.85 3.82
CA PHE A 189 -22.22 9.57 4.12
C PHE A 189 -20.75 9.54 3.71
N ILE A 190 -20.41 9.95 2.48
CA ILE A 190 -19.01 9.93 2.02
C ILE A 190 -18.15 10.88 2.84
N PHE A 191 -18.65 12.07 3.17
CA PHE A 191 -17.92 13.02 4.01
C PHE A 191 -17.62 12.45 5.40
N ILE A 192 -18.63 11.87 6.05
CA ILE A 192 -18.48 11.20 7.35
C ILE A 192 -17.53 9.99 7.24
N ALA A 193 -17.63 9.21 6.17
CA ALA A 193 -16.78 8.04 5.92
C ALA A 193 -15.29 8.41 5.87
N VAL A 194 -14.93 9.48 5.16
CA VAL A 194 -13.53 9.95 5.07
C VAL A 194 -13.02 10.40 6.44
N ILE A 195 -13.83 11.11 7.22
CA ILE A 195 -13.45 11.55 8.57
C ILE A 195 -13.28 10.35 9.51
N LEU A 196 -14.24 9.42 9.52
CA LEU A 196 -14.18 8.23 10.36
C LEU A 196 -12.99 7.34 9.99
N HIS A 197 -12.68 7.22 8.70
CA HIS A 197 -11.49 6.48 8.27
C HIS A 197 -10.20 7.16 8.76
N ALA A 198 -10.07 8.49 8.65
CA ALA A 198 -8.93 9.22 9.19
C ALA A 198 -8.79 9.07 10.72
N MET A 199 -9.89 9.05 11.45
CA MET A 199 -9.91 8.80 12.90
C MET A 199 -9.54 7.35 13.26
N SER A 200 -9.92 6.38 12.42
CA SER A 200 -9.68 4.95 12.65
C SER A 200 -8.19 4.63 12.79
N PHE A 201 -7.32 5.41 12.14
CA PHE A 201 -5.88 5.28 12.23
C PHE A 201 -5.30 5.44 13.64
N GLY A 202 -6.01 6.10 14.55
CA GLY A 202 -5.58 6.28 15.94
C GLY A 202 -5.45 4.98 16.76
N SER A 203 -5.93 3.85 16.24
CA SER A 203 -5.91 2.56 16.92
C SER A 203 -5.21 1.50 16.08
N SER A 204 -4.29 0.76 16.71
CA SER A 204 -3.57 -0.32 16.03
C SER A 204 -4.52 -1.42 15.54
N SER A 205 -5.58 -1.74 16.29
CA SER A 205 -6.54 -2.77 15.89
C SER A 205 -7.35 -2.37 14.65
N PHE A 206 -7.72 -1.09 14.54
CA PHE A 206 -8.41 -0.59 13.34
C PHE A 206 -7.49 -0.56 12.12
N VAL A 207 -6.19 -0.32 12.32
CA VAL A 207 -5.18 -0.42 11.25
C VAL A 207 -4.96 -1.87 10.82
N GLU A 208 -4.90 -2.82 11.75
CA GLU A 208 -4.77 -4.25 11.43
C GLU A 208 -6.01 -4.80 10.69
N GLU A 209 -7.20 -4.34 11.07
CA GLU A 209 -8.49 -4.84 10.60
C GLU A 209 -9.20 -3.91 9.61
N GLU A 210 -8.42 -3.12 8.87
CA GLU A 210 -8.91 -2.08 7.97
C GLU A 210 -9.86 -2.62 6.88
N GLN A 211 -9.68 -3.88 6.45
CA GLN A 211 -10.61 -4.56 5.53
C GLN A 211 -12.07 -4.40 5.94
N TYR A 212 -12.40 -4.51 7.23
CA TYR A 212 -13.78 -4.39 7.68
C TYR A 212 -14.33 -2.98 7.50
N THR A 213 -13.48 -1.96 7.65
CA THR A 213 -13.88 -0.57 7.43
C THR A 213 -14.26 -0.37 5.96
N TRP A 214 -13.44 -0.81 5.01
CA TRP A 214 -13.73 -0.66 3.58
C TRP A 214 -14.91 -1.51 3.12
N HIS A 215 -15.05 -2.74 3.61
CA HIS A 215 -16.23 -3.56 3.33
C HIS A 215 -17.51 -2.92 3.87
N PHE A 216 -17.47 -2.34 5.09
CA PHE A 216 -18.61 -1.64 5.65
C PHE A 216 -18.96 -0.38 4.85
N LEU A 217 -17.98 0.47 4.55
CA LEU A 217 -18.18 1.71 3.80
C LEU A 217 -18.70 1.48 2.38
N THR A 218 -18.18 0.48 1.67
CA THR A 218 -18.67 0.11 0.33
C THR A 218 -20.10 -0.42 0.39
N THR A 219 -20.37 -1.43 1.21
CA THR A 219 -21.70 -2.05 1.27
C THR A 219 -22.79 -1.07 1.68
N THR A 220 -22.52 -0.21 2.67
CA THR A 220 -23.48 0.82 3.11
C THR A 220 -23.74 1.87 2.04
N LEU A 221 -22.72 2.31 1.29
CA LEU A 221 -22.90 3.25 0.18
C LEU A 221 -23.79 2.66 -0.94
N TYR A 222 -23.57 1.41 -1.34
CA TYR A 222 -24.43 0.75 -2.34
C TYR A 222 -25.84 0.47 -1.82
N LEU A 223 -26.02 0.24 -0.51
CA LEU A 223 -27.34 0.17 0.11
C LEU A 223 -28.05 1.53 0.07
N ILE A 224 -27.34 2.64 0.31
CA ILE A 224 -27.90 3.99 0.17
C ILE A 224 -28.36 4.24 -1.28
N PHE A 225 -27.58 3.80 -2.28
CA PHE A 225 -28.02 3.86 -3.69
C PHE A 225 -29.31 3.08 -3.91
N LEU A 226 -29.40 1.86 -3.37
CA LEU A 226 -30.61 1.04 -3.47
C LEU A 226 -31.82 1.73 -2.83
N PHE A 227 -31.68 2.26 -1.62
CA PHE A 227 -32.76 2.99 -0.95
C PHE A 227 -33.18 4.24 -1.72
N THR A 228 -32.21 4.98 -2.26
CA THR A 228 -32.48 6.20 -3.03
C THR A 228 -33.26 5.86 -4.31
N GLN A 229 -32.88 4.79 -5.00
CA GLN A 229 -33.55 4.35 -6.23
C GLN A 229 -34.94 3.75 -5.99
N ILE A 230 -35.13 2.99 -4.91
CA ILE A 230 -36.47 2.51 -4.53
C ILE A 230 -37.38 3.70 -4.23
N ARG A 231 -36.86 4.73 -3.54
CA ARG A 231 -37.63 5.93 -3.23
C ARG A 231 -37.98 6.74 -4.48
N THR A 232 -37.10 6.84 -5.46
CA THR A 232 -37.41 7.53 -6.74
C THR A 232 -38.43 6.75 -7.55
N PHE A 233 -38.35 5.42 -7.57
CA PHE A 233 -39.35 4.57 -8.21
C PHE A 233 -40.74 4.68 -7.56
N LEU A 234 -40.82 4.64 -6.22
CA LEU A 234 -42.07 4.80 -5.46
C LEU A 234 -42.75 6.17 -5.72
N LYS A 235 -41.99 7.18 -6.14
CA LYS A 235 -42.53 8.50 -6.52
C LYS A 235 -43.12 8.54 -7.94
N GLY A 236 -43.20 7.40 -8.64
CA GLY A 236 -43.89 7.28 -9.93
C GLY A 236 -43.04 7.66 -11.15
N LEU A 237 -41.70 7.63 -11.04
CA LEU A 237 -40.82 7.80 -12.20
C LEU A 237 -40.79 6.50 -13.00
N ASN A 238 -41.21 6.57 -14.27
CA ASN A 238 -41.21 5.45 -15.22
C ASN A 238 -39.77 5.01 -15.54
N GLY A 239 -39.31 3.95 -14.88
CA GLY A 239 -38.07 3.25 -15.19
C GLY A 239 -38.19 1.77 -14.84
N ASN A 240 -37.49 0.91 -15.58
CA ASN A 240 -37.45 -0.53 -15.29
C ASN A 240 -36.67 -0.75 -13.98
N LEU A 241 -37.38 -0.95 -12.86
CA LEU A 241 -36.77 -1.20 -11.54
C LEU A 241 -35.70 -2.31 -11.61
N SER A 242 -35.94 -3.36 -12.40
CA SER A 242 -35.03 -4.50 -12.57
C SER A 242 -33.66 -4.08 -13.11
N GLU A 243 -33.63 -3.15 -14.08
CA GLU A 243 -32.38 -2.72 -14.73
C GLU A 243 -31.47 -1.97 -13.76
N VAL A 244 -32.03 -1.18 -12.84
CA VAL A 244 -31.26 -0.37 -11.90
C VAL A 244 -30.91 -1.14 -10.62
N VAL A 245 -31.81 -2.02 -10.15
CA VAL A 245 -31.60 -2.80 -8.92
C VAL A 245 -30.65 -3.98 -9.15
N SER A 246 -30.68 -4.61 -10.33
CA SER A 246 -29.82 -5.76 -10.64
C SER A 246 -28.31 -5.48 -10.51
N PRO A 247 -27.73 -4.35 -10.99
CA PRO A 247 -26.31 -4.08 -10.78
C PRO A 247 -25.95 -3.86 -9.32
N ILE A 248 -26.83 -3.26 -8.50
CA ILE A 248 -26.57 -3.09 -7.06
C ILE A 248 -26.52 -4.44 -6.36
N ILE A 249 -27.52 -5.29 -6.62
CA ILE A 249 -27.57 -6.64 -6.05
C ILE A 249 -26.32 -7.42 -6.47
N LEU A 250 -25.89 -7.30 -7.72
CA LEU A 250 -24.67 -7.94 -8.21
C LEU A 250 -23.43 -7.46 -7.45
N VAL A 251 -23.28 -6.15 -7.20
CA VAL A 251 -22.17 -5.58 -6.42
C VAL A 251 -22.18 -6.08 -4.97
N LEU A 252 -23.35 -6.14 -4.33
CA LEU A 252 -23.49 -6.60 -2.95
C LEU A 252 -23.21 -8.10 -2.79
N ILE A 253 -23.72 -8.94 -3.71
CA ILE A 253 -23.48 -10.39 -3.69
C ILE A 253 -22.00 -10.69 -3.95
N SER A 254 -21.42 -10.08 -4.99
CA SER A 254 -19.99 -10.24 -5.28
C SER A 254 -19.12 -9.75 -4.12
N GLY A 255 -19.48 -8.63 -3.48
CA GLY A 255 -18.78 -8.12 -2.30
C GLY A 255 -18.85 -9.08 -1.11
N ARG A 256 -19.99 -9.76 -0.93
CA ARG A 256 -20.15 -10.80 0.11
C ARG A 256 -19.27 -12.02 -0.18
N ILE A 257 -19.19 -12.45 -1.44
CA ILE A 257 -18.33 -13.57 -1.84
C ILE A 257 -16.85 -13.20 -1.66
N LEU A 258 -16.43 -12.01 -2.11
CA LEU A 258 -15.06 -11.52 -1.97
C LEU A 258 -14.62 -11.45 -0.50
N ARG A 259 -15.49 -10.97 0.40
CA ARG A 259 -15.21 -10.95 1.84
C ARG A 259 -15.03 -12.35 2.44
N GLY A 260 -15.74 -13.35 1.92
CA GLY A 260 -15.57 -14.75 2.33
C GLY A 260 -14.40 -15.45 1.63
N TRP A 261 -13.86 -14.86 0.56
CA TRP A 261 -12.81 -15.48 -0.24
C TRP A 261 -11.49 -15.55 0.51
N HIS A 262 -11.12 -14.42 1.12
CA HIS A 262 -9.98 -14.28 2.00
C HIS A 262 -10.42 -13.57 3.27
N GLN A 263 -10.28 -14.22 4.43
CA GLN A 263 -10.41 -13.52 5.72
C GLN A 263 -9.02 -12.98 6.08
N GLY A 264 -8.83 -11.69 5.83
CA GLY A 264 -7.67 -10.95 6.31
C GLY A 264 -7.72 -10.71 7.82
N GLY A 265 -6.64 -10.13 8.35
CA GLY A 265 -6.52 -9.77 9.77
C GLY A 265 -5.91 -10.87 10.63
N ILE A 266 -5.71 -10.56 11.91
CA ILE A 266 -5.07 -11.47 12.87
C ILE A 266 -6.14 -12.27 13.63
N ASN A 267 -7.28 -11.65 13.92
CA ASN A 267 -8.29 -12.21 14.83
C ASN A 267 -8.93 -13.50 14.30
N TRP A 268 -9.12 -13.60 12.98
CA TRP A 268 -9.83 -14.70 12.33
C TRP A 268 -8.97 -15.51 11.36
N ALA A 269 -7.65 -15.28 11.35
CA ALA A 269 -6.73 -15.95 10.43
C ALA A 269 -6.76 -17.48 10.53
N HIS A 270 -7.12 -18.03 11.69
CA HIS A 270 -7.19 -19.46 11.97
C HIS A 270 -8.43 -20.14 11.35
N LEU A 271 -9.47 -19.38 10.98
CA LEU A 271 -10.67 -19.93 10.37
C LEU A 271 -10.42 -20.32 8.90
N PRO A 272 -11.13 -21.34 8.39
CA PRO A 272 -11.05 -21.73 6.99
C PRO A 272 -11.77 -20.71 6.10
N ASP A 273 -11.05 -20.25 5.07
CA ASP A 273 -11.55 -19.34 4.03
C ASP A 273 -11.77 -20.10 2.72
N ILE A 274 -12.55 -19.54 1.79
CA ILE A 274 -12.79 -20.20 0.49
C ILE A 274 -11.47 -20.46 -0.23
N SER A 275 -10.51 -19.53 -0.19
CA SER A 275 -9.19 -19.70 -0.79
C SER A 275 -8.40 -20.85 -0.15
N LYS A 276 -8.39 -20.93 1.19
CA LYS A 276 -7.74 -22.02 1.93
C LYS A 276 -8.41 -23.34 1.60
N LEU A 277 -9.75 -23.41 1.60
CA LEU A 277 -10.50 -24.60 1.22
C LEU A 277 -10.16 -25.05 -0.19
N LEU A 278 -10.08 -24.13 -1.16
CA LEU A 278 -9.67 -24.42 -2.54
C LEU A 278 -8.27 -25.02 -2.64
N LEU A 279 -7.34 -24.60 -1.78
CA LEU A 279 -5.99 -25.19 -1.71
C LEU A 279 -6.00 -26.64 -1.19
N TRP A 280 -6.99 -27.02 -0.36
CA TRP A 280 -7.20 -28.41 0.04
C TRP A 280 -7.90 -29.25 -1.04
N LEU A 281 -8.62 -28.62 -1.97
CA LEU A 281 -9.22 -29.31 -3.11
C LEU A 281 -8.18 -29.65 -4.19
N SER A 282 -8.51 -30.59 -5.08
CA SER A 282 -7.59 -31.05 -6.12
C SER A 282 -7.16 -29.90 -7.06
N PRO A 283 -5.89 -29.85 -7.51
CA PRO A 283 -5.38 -28.81 -8.41
C PRO A 283 -6.24 -28.62 -9.67
N SER A 284 -6.85 -29.71 -10.17
CA SER A 284 -7.79 -29.66 -11.30
C SER A 284 -8.95 -28.67 -11.10
N THR A 285 -9.47 -28.51 -9.88
CA THR A 285 -10.57 -27.58 -9.60
C THR A 285 -10.13 -26.12 -9.77
N ILE A 286 -8.98 -25.74 -9.21
CA ILE A 286 -8.41 -24.39 -9.34
C ILE A 286 -8.23 -24.02 -10.81
N THR A 287 -7.83 -24.99 -11.62
CA THR A 287 -7.54 -24.76 -13.04
C THR A 287 -8.80 -24.62 -13.86
N PHE A 288 -9.85 -25.39 -13.53
CA PHE A 288 -11.19 -25.19 -14.05
C PHE A 288 -11.72 -23.79 -13.71
N LEU A 289 -11.54 -23.33 -12.47
CA LEU A 289 -11.95 -21.98 -12.05
C LEU A 289 -11.15 -20.88 -12.79
N HIS A 290 -9.86 -21.11 -13.03
CA HIS A 290 -9.01 -20.20 -13.81
C HIS A 290 -9.48 -20.13 -15.28
N ILE A 291 -9.73 -21.26 -15.93
CA ILE A 291 -10.25 -21.31 -17.32
C ILE A 291 -11.62 -20.64 -17.43
N THR A 292 -12.54 -20.93 -16.49
CA THR A 292 -13.88 -20.30 -16.49
C THR A 292 -13.80 -18.78 -16.27
N SER A 293 -12.86 -18.29 -15.47
CA SER A 293 -12.62 -16.84 -15.32
C SER A 293 -12.13 -16.18 -16.63
N ILE A 294 -11.23 -16.82 -17.37
CA ILE A 294 -10.72 -16.29 -18.64
C ILE A 294 -11.82 -16.25 -19.70
N LEU A 295 -12.59 -17.34 -19.82
CA LEU A 295 -13.69 -17.43 -20.78
C LEU A 295 -14.81 -16.44 -20.47
N SER A 296 -15.17 -16.25 -19.18
CA SER A 296 -16.19 -15.27 -18.80
C SER A 296 -15.74 -13.83 -19.06
N LEU A 297 -14.49 -13.48 -18.74
CA LEU A 297 -13.93 -12.15 -19.07
C LEU A 297 -13.92 -11.89 -20.58
N SER A 298 -13.55 -12.89 -21.39
CA SER A 298 -13.52 -12.73 -22.84
C SER A 298 -14.93 -12.52 -23.43
N VAL A 299 -15.94 -13.24 -22.95
CA VAL A 299 -17.34 -13.02 -23.34
C VAL A 299 -17.80 -11.61 -22.94
N LEU A 300 -17.51 -11.17 -21.71
CA LEU A 300 -17.93 -9.85 -21.24
C LEU A 300 -17.26 -8.71 -22.03
N TYR A 301 -15.97 -8.86 -22.36
CA TYR A 301 -15.27 -7.88 -23.20
C TYR A 301 -15.82 -7.87 -24.63
N SER A 302 -16.10 -9.05 -25.21
CA SER A 302 -16.75 -9.17 -26.52
C SER A 302 -18.09 -8.44 -26.56
N ASN A 303 -18.89 -8.56 -25.50
CA ASN A 303 -20.16 -7.84 -25.37
C ASN A 303 -19.98 -6.32 -25.26
N SER A 304 -18.88 -5.84 -24.68
CA SER A 304 -18.60 -4.40 -24.60
C SER A 304 -18.27 -3.79 -25.98
N ILE A 305 -17.47 -4.51 -26.76
CA ILE A 305 -16.99 -4.07 -28.06
C ILE A 305 -18.06 -4.23 -29.15
N SER A 306 -18.87 -5.29 -29.09
CA SER A 306 -19.88 -5.58 -30.13
C SER A 306 -20.93 -4.47 -30.26
N ILE A 307 -21.16 -3.71 -29.19
CA ILE A 307 -22.03 -2.52 -29.18
C ILE A 307 -21.48 -1.42 -30.12
N LEU A 308 -20.17 -1.38 -30.33
CA LEU A 308 -19.45 -0.30 -31.00
C LEU A 308 -18.83 -0.82 -32.30
N LYS A 309 -19.55 -0.62 -33.42
CA LYS A 309 -19.33 -1.25 -34.74
C LYS A 309 -18.08 -0.74 -35.49
N SER A 310 -16.92 -0.57 -34.84
CA SER A 310 -15.68 -0.03 -35.45
C SER A 310 -14.73 -1.15 -35.90
N GLN A 311 -14.09 -0.97 -37.07
CA GLN A 311 -13.04 -1.89 -37.56
C GLN A 311 -11.84 -1.93 -36.60
N PHE A 312 -11.52 -0.81 -35.94
CA PHE A 312 -10.45 -0.75 -34.95
C PHE A 312 -10.76 -1.59 -33.71
N ASN A 313 -12.03 -1.59 -33.27
CA ASN A 313 -12.46 -2.39 -32.11
C ASN A 313 -12.34 -3.89 -32.41
N LEU A 314 -12.49 -4.31 -33.68
CA LEU A 314 -12.23 -5.69 -34.09
C LEU A 314 -10.76 -6.08 -33.92
N VAL A 315 -9.82 -5.19 -34.26
CA VAL A 315 -8.38 -5.43 -34.04
C VAL A 315 -8.07 -5.56 -32.55
N LEU A 316 -8.61 -4.65 -31.72
CA LEU A 316 -8.45 -4.73 -30.26
C LEU A 316 -9.05 -6.02 -29.69
N TRP A 317 -10.22 -6.42 -30.17
CA TRP A 317 -10.87 -7.67 -29.77
C TRP A 317 -10.05 -8.92 -30.13
N LEU A 318 -9.56 -9.00 -31.37
CA LEU A 318 -8.69 -10.09 -31.79
C LEU A 318 -7.39 -10.14 -30.97
N SER A 319 -6.77 -8.99 -30.70
CA SER A 319 -5.55 -8.92 -29.88
C SER A 319 -5.79 -9.40 -28.44
N TYR A 320 -6.95 -9.07 -27.86
CA TYR A 320 -7.36 -9.56 -26.56
C TYR A 320 -7.57 -11.08 -26.56
N LEU A 321 -8.26 -11.62 -27.58
CA LEU A 321 -8.45 -13.07 -27.71
C LEU A 321 -7.14 -13.82 -27.83
N ILE A 322 -6.18 -13.30 -28.60
CA ILE A 322 -4.84 -13.89 -28.70
C ILE A 322 -4.17 -13.89 -27.31
N GLY A 323 -4.22 -12.76 -26.59
CA GLY A 323 -3.70 -12.68 -25.22
C GLY A 323 -4.38 -13.68 -24.26
N ALA A 324 -5.71 -13.80 -24.32
CA ALA A 324 -6.48 -14.74 -23.52
C ALA A 324 -6.09 -16.20 -23.81
N CYS A 325 -5.92 -16.55 -25.10
CA CYS A 325 -5.43 -17.87 -25.50
C CYS A 325 -4.01 -18.16 -24.97
N LEU A 326 -3.12 -17.17 -24.97
CA LEU A 326 -1.77 -17.34 -24.42
C LEU A 326 -1.78 -17.55 -22.90
N VAL A 327 -2.64 -16.83 -22.17
CA VAL A 327 -2.81 -17.04 -20.72
C VAL A 327 -3.43 -18.42 -20.44
N LEU A 328 -4.37 -18.89 -21.26
CA LEU A 328 -4.89 -20.26 -21.18
C LEU A 328 -3.82 -21.32 -21.45
N LEU A 329 -2.98 -21.12 -22.47
CA LEU A 329 -1.86 -22.02 -22.76
C LEU A 329 -0.89 -22.09 -21.57
N GLN A 330 -0.60 -20.95 -20.95
CA GLN A 330 0.24 -20.90 -19.76
C GLN A 330 -0.39 -21.64 -18.57
N SER A 331 -1.70 -21.48 -18.33
CA SER A 331 -2.38 -22.15 -17.22
C SER A 331 -2.43 -23.65 -17.41
N ILE A 332 -2.72 -24.14 -18.62
CA ILE A 332 -2.68 -25.56 -18.97
C ILE A 332 -1.26 -26.11 -18.80
N LYS A 333 -0.24 -25.39 -19.29
CA LYS A 333 1.16 -25.82 -19.18
C LYS A 333 1.59 -25.94 -17.72
N ASN A 334 1.24 -24.98 -16.87
CA ASN A 334 1.57 -25.04 -15.44
C ASN A 334 0.96 -26.28 -14.76
N ASN A 335 -0.21 -26.74 -15.19
CA ASN A 335 -0.84 -27.95 -14.64
C ASN A 335 -0.13 -29.22 -15.06
N ILE A 336 0.30 -29.29 -16.32
CA ILE A 336 1.03 -30.43 -16.87
C ILE A 336 2.46 -30.47 -16.31
N ALA A 337 3.08 -29.32 -16.07
CA ALA A 337 4.41 -29.24 -15.46
C ALA A 337 4.42 -29.74 -14.00
N ASN A 338 3.30 -29.59 -13.27
CA ASN A 338 3.16 -30.19 -11.94
C ASN A 338 3.06 -31.73 -11.98
N THR A 339 2.79 -32.34 -13.14
CA THR A 339 2.67 -33.79 -13.31
C THR A 339 3.85 -34.43 -14.04
N ILE A 340 4.62 -33.66 -14.82
CA ILE A 340 5.79 -34.14 -15.57
C ILE A 340 6.92 -33.11 -15.39
N LEU A 341 8.11 -33.57 -14.97
CA LEU A 341 9.37 -32.80 -14.86
C LEU A 341 9.81 -32.25 -16.24
N VAL A 342 9.11 -31.26 -16.76
CA VAL A 342 9.41 -30.59 -18.03
C VAL A 342 9.94 -29.19 -17.72
N ASP A 343 11.05 -28.85 -18.40
CA ASP A 343 11.82 -27.61 -18.29
C ASP A 343 11.03 -26.34 -17.94
N HIS A 344 11.54 -25.64 -16.93
CA HIS A 344 11.09 -24.35 -16.40
C HIS A 344 11.19 -23.15 -17.38
N GLY A 345 11.43 -23.40 -18.67
CA GLY A 345 12.01 -22.43 -19.61
C GLY A 345 11.07 -21.79 -20.63
N THR A 346 9.84 -21.40 -20.30
CA THR A 346 9.03 -20.59 -21.24
C THR A 346 8.60 -19.25 -20.66
N THR A 347 9.59 -18.41 -20.36
CA THR A 347 9.40 -16.98 -20.13
C THR A 347 8.79 -16.26 -21.34
N TRP A 348 8.89 -16.86 -22.54
CA TRP A 348 8.37 -16.29 -23.78
C TRP A 348 6.84 -16.11 -23.78
N ILE A 349 6.07 -17.01 -23.15
CA ILE A 349 4.60 -16.91 -23.15
C ILE A 349 4.15 -15.68 -22.33
N PRO A 350 4.57 -15.51 -21.06
CA PRO A 350 4.27 -14.28 -20.32
C PRO A 350 4.79 -13.01 -21.00
N GLN A 351 6.00 -13.05 -21.57
CA GLN A 351 6.56 -11.90 -22.30
C GLN A 351 5.72 -11.51 -23.52
N ALA A 352 5.23 -12.48 -24.28
CA ALA A 352 4.32 -12.24 -25.40
C ALA A 352 3.01 -11.59 -24.93
N VAL A 353 2.45 -12.03 -23.80
CA VAL A 353 1.24 -11.41 -23.20
C VAL A 353 1.52 -9.95 -22.81
N TYR A 354 2.68 -9.65 -22.21
CA TYR A 354 3.04 -8.26 -21.86
C TYR A 354 3.15 -7.37 -23.10
N VAL A 355 3.80 -7.86 -24.17
CA VAL A 355 3.96 -7.10 -25.41
C VAL A 355 2.62 -6.88 -26.11
N ILE A 356 1.80 -7.92 -26.25
CA ILE A 356 0.48 -7.83 -26.90
C ILE A 356 -0.46 -6.91 -26.09
N GLY A 357 -0.49 -7.07 -24.76
CA GLY A 357 -1.26 -6.23 -23.85
C GLY A 357 -0.80 -4.77 -23.88
N GLY A 358 0.51 -4.52 -23.87
CA GLY A 358 1.06 -3.16 -23.93
C GLY A 358 0.75 -2.46 -25.25
N ILE A 359 0.97 -3.13 -26.39
CA ILE A 359 0.70 -2.57 -27.72
C ILE A 359 -0.81 -2.30 -27.90
N SER A 360 -1.67 -3.22 -27.46
CA SER A 360 -3.12 -3.04 -27.56
C SER A 360 -3.63 -1.86 -26.70
N VAL A 361 -3.13 -1.69 -25.47
CA VAL A 361 -3.48 -0.54 -24.61
C VAL A 361 -2.97 0.80 -25.18
N ILE A 362 -1.75 0.83 -25.74
CA ILE A 362 -1.21 2.03 -26.39
C ILE A 362 -2.00 2.33 -27.67
N SER A 363 -2.31 1.31 -28.48
CA SER A 363 -3.09 1.48 -29.70
C SER A 363 -4.52 1.91 -29.41
N SER A 364 -5.14 1.48 -28.30
CA SER A 364 -6.47 1.96 -27.91
C SER A 364 -6.44 3.45 -27.55
N LEU A 365 -5.43 3.92 -26.82
CA LEU A 365 -5.27 5.33 -26.47
C LEU A 365 -5.11 6.23 -27.70
N PHE A 366 -4.21 5.88 -28.62
CA PHE A 366 -3.88 6.74 -29.75
C PHE A 366 -4.76 6.51 -30.97
N GLY A 367 -5.19 5.27 -31.24
CA GLY A 367 -5.94 4.90 -32.43
C GLY A 367 -7.43 5.25 -32.35
N LEU A 368 -8.10 4.89 -31.24
CA LEU A 368 -9.56 5.05 -31.12
C LEU A 368 -10.04 6.50 -31.32
N PRO A 369 -9.39 7.53 -30.76
CA PRO A 369 -9.86 8.91 -30.91
C PRO A 369 -9.87 9.38 -32.36
N TRP A 370 -8.86 9.01 -33.15
CA TRP A 370 -8.77 9.38 -34.57
C TRP A 370 -9.82 8.67 -35.42
N PHE A 371 -9.98 7.36 -35.26
CA PHE A 371 -10.96 6.59 -36.03
C PHE A 371 -12.41 6.97 -35.68
N SER A 372 -12.68 7.22 -34.41
CA SER A 372 -14.01 7.61 -33.94
C SER A 372 -14.37 9.05 -34.33
N SER A 373 -13.39 9.96 -34.27
CA SER A 373 -13.58 11.36 -34.69
C SER A 373 -13.99 11.47 -36.17
N ILE A 374 -13.36 10.69 -37.06
CA ILE A 374 -13.74 10.60 -38.48
C ILE A 374 -15.17 10.07 -38.67
N ARG A 375 -15.60 9.13 -37.81
CA ARG A 375 -16.91 8.48 -37.92
C ARG A 375 -18.05 9.32 -37.37
N SER A 376 -17.80 10.19 -36.39
CA SER A 376 -18.85 10.87 -35.63
C SER A 376 -19.59 11.94 -36.44
N LYS A 377 -20.47 11.49 -37.35
CA LYS A 377 -21.46 12.33 -38.04
C LYS A 377 -22.58 12.79 -37.10
N LYS A 378 -22.70 12.19 -35.91
CA LYS A 378 -23.81 12.37 -34.96
C LYS A 378 -23.53 13.37 -33.82
N GLY A 379 -22.37 14.00 -33.81
CA GLY A 379 -22.02 15.08 -32.86
C GLY A 379 -20.78 14.77 -32.01
N ILE A 380 -20.06 15.83 -31.65
CA ILE A 380 -18.74 15.75 -30.99
C ILE A 380 -18.83 15.05 -29.62
N PHE A 381 -19.83 15.39 -28.79
CA PHE A 381 -19.97 14.77 -27.46
C PHE A 381 -20.25 13.27 -27.50
N LEU A 382 -21.08 12.83 -28.46
CA LEU A 382 -21.40 11.42 -28.63
C LEU A 382 -20.14 10.63 -29.00
N GLY A 383 -19.33 11.18 -29.91
CA GLY A 383 -18.04 10.61 -30.29
C GLY A 383 -17.05 10.54 -29.12
N ILE A 384 -16.92 11.62 -28.35
CA ILE A 384 -16.06 11.66 -27.15
C ILE A 384 -16.51 10.59 -26.13
N ARG A 385 -17.81 10.48 -25.88
CA ARG A 385 -18.38 9.49 -24.95
C ARG A 385 -18.05 8.06 -25.36
N GLU A 386 -18.33 7.70 -26.62
CA GLU A 386 -18.08 6.35 -27.13
C GLU A 386 -16.58 6.01 -27.08
N CYS A 387 -15.69 6.96 -27.41
CA CYS A 387 -14.24 6.78 -27.27
C CYS A 387 -13.81 6.52 -25.83
N ILE A 388 -14.29 7.34 -24.89
CA ILE A 388 -13.92 7.22 -23.48
C ILE A 388 -14.36 5.85 -22.94
N TYR A 389 -15.56 5.41 -23.29
CA TYR A 389 -16.05 4.08 -22.91
C TYR A 389 -15.21 2.95 -23.52
N ASP A 390 -14.89 3.02 -24.82
CA ASP A 390 -14.07 2.01 -25.51
C ASP A 390 -12.66 1.91 -24.92
N ILE A 391 -11.99 3.05 -24.71
CA ILE A 391 -10.65 3.11 -24.12
C ILE A 391 -10.71 2.54 -22.69
N GLY A 392 -11.66 2.99 -21.87
CA GLY A 392 -11.84 2.49 -20.51
C GLY A 392 -12.11 0.98 -20.46
N SER A 393 -12.99 0.46 -21.33
CA SER A 393 -13.27 -0.97 -21.42
C SER A 393 -12.02 -1.78 -21.78
N SER A 394 -11.22 -1.29 -22.74
CA SER A 394 -9.96 -1.92 -23.13
C SER A 394 -8.97 -1.98 -21.96
N TYR A 395 -8.82 -0.88 -21.20
CA TYR A 395 -7.90 -0.81 -20.06
C TYR A 395 -8.27 -1.80 -18.97
N VAL A 396 -9.55 -1.85 -18.61
CA VAL A 396 -10.08 -2.74 -17.58
C VAL A 396 -9.90 -4.21 -18.02
N ALA A 397 -10.22 -4.54 -19.28
CA ALA A 397 -10.09 -5.90 -19.79
C ALA A 397 -8.64 -6.39 -19.85
N PHE A 398 -7.73 -5.61 -20.45
CA PHE A 398 -6.31 -6.00 -20.52
C PHE A 398 -5.65 -6.02 -19.15
N TRP A 399 -6.04 -5.14 -18.21
CA TRP A 399 -5.57 -5.20 -16.83
C TRP A 399 -6.03 -6.48 -16.13
N CYS A 400 -7.31 -6.86 -16.23
CA CYS A 400 -7.79 -8.12 -15.65
C CYS A 400 -7.09 -9.34 -16.26
N LEU A 401 -6.84 -9.33 -17.57
CA LEU A 401 -6.08 -10.40 -18.23
C LEU A 401 -4.64 -10.48 -17.71
N LEU A 402 -3.98 -9.34 -17.51
CA LEU A 402 -2.67 -9.27 -16.89
C LEU A 402 -2.69 -9.81 -15.45
N GLN A 403 -3.70 -9.47 -14.66
CA GLN A 403 -3.85 -9.95 -13.29
C GLN A 403 -4.10 -11.46 -13.22
N LEU A 404 -4.83 -12.05 -14.18
CA LEU A 404 -4.99 -13.50 -14.27
C LEU A 404 -3.71 -14.25 -14.61
N LEU A 405 -2.75 -13.59 -15.25
CA LEU A 405 -1.41 -14.11 -15.50
C LEU A 405 -0.50 -13.97 -14.28
N LEU A 406 -0.56 -12.83 -13.58
CA LEU A 406 0.37 -12.47 -12.51
C LEU A 406 -0.02 -13.01 -11.13
N GLN A 407 -1.31 -13.03 -10.81
CA GLN A 407 -1.79 -13.44 -9.48
C GLN A 407 -1.82 -14.96 -9.35
N GLN A 408 -1.85 -15.43 -8.10
CA GLN A 408 -2.10 -16.83 -7.79
C GLN A 408 -3.40 -17.31 -8.45
N PRO A 409 -3.45 -18.56 -8.95
CA PRO A 409 -4.61 -19.06 -9.70
C PRO A 409 -5.87 -19.17 -8.82
N VAL A 410 -5.73 -19.21 -7.49
CA VAL A 410 -6.84 -19.16 -6.53
C VAL A 410 -7.57 -17.81 -6.58
N ASN A 411 -6.90 -16.73 -7.01
CA ASN A 411 -7.47 -15.38 -7.12
C ASN A 411 -8.18 -15.11 -8.46
N ALA A 412 -8.30 -16.12 -9.33
CA ALA A 412 -8.93 -15.95 -10.65
C ALA A 412 -10.40 -15.49 -10.58
N ILE A 413 -11.17 -16.09 -9.67
CA ILE A 413 -12.57 -15.72 -9.44
C ILE A 413 -12.68 -14.33 -8.78
N PRO A 414 -11.90 -14.00 -7.74
CA PRO A 414 -11.84 -12.64 -7.23
C PRO A 414 -11.60 -11.57 -8.30
N VAL A 415 -10.64 -11.79 -9.22
CA VAL A 415 -10.39 -10.87 -10.35
C VAL A 415 -11.63 -10.70 -11.22
N LEU A 416 -12.32 -11.80 -11.57
CA LEU A 416 -13.58 -11.75 -12.32
C LEU A 416 -14.68 -10.99 -11.56
N LEU A 417 -14.85 -11.26 -10.26
CA LEU A 417 -15.87 -10.61 -9.44
C LEU A 417 -15.63 -9.10 -9.32
N ILE A 418 -14.38 -8.67 -9.12
CA ILE A 418 -14.02 -7.24 -9.08
C ILE A 418 -14.28 -6.58 -10.44
N TYR A 419 -13.96 -7.26 -11.55
CA TYR A 419 -14.32 -6.79 -12.90
C TYR A 419 -15.83 -6.59 -13.06
N MET A 420 -16.63 -7.57 -12.61
CA MET A 420 -18.10 -7.48 -12.64
C MET A 420 -18.63 -6.33 -11.79
N GLN A 421 -18.06 -6.09 -10.60
CA GLN A 421 -18.43 -4.96 -9.75
C GLN A 421 -18.19 -3.60 -10.43
N HIS A 422 -17.05 -3.42 -11.09
CA HIS A 422 -16.74 -2.19 -11.82
C HIS A 422 -17.64 -2.00 -13.05
N ARG A 423 -18.01 -3.07 -13.76
CA ARG A 423 -18.96 -2.94 -14.88
C ARG A 423 -20.38 -2.65 -14.41
N ALA A 424 -20.82 -3.31 -13.33
CA ALA A 424 -22.15 -3.11 -12.75
C ALA A 424 -22.34 -1.70 -12.20
N SER A 425 -21.32 -1.15 -11.54
CA SER A 425 -21.36 0.24 -11.06
C SER A 425 -21.40 1.25 -12.21
N VAL A 426 -20.63 1.04 -13.27
CA VAL A 426 -20.72 1.90 -14.46
C VAL A 426 -22.07 1.79 -15.17
N SER A 427 -22.67 0.59 -15.28
CA SER A 427 -24.02 0.46 -15.86
C SER A 427 -25.06 1.19 -15.02
N LEU A 428 -24.99 1.07 -13.69
CA LEU A 428 -25.86 1.81 -12.77
C LEU A 428 -25.76 3.33 -12.95
N PHE A 429 -24.55 3.85 -13.17
CA PHE A 429 -24.32 5.27 -13.38
C PHE A 429 -24.65 5.78 -14.78
N ALA A 430 -24.80 4.87 -15.75
CA ALA A 430 -25.22 5.18 -17.12
C ALA A 430 -26.74 5.38 -17.23
N ASP A 431 -27.53 4.75 -16.35
CA ASP A 431 -28.97 4.87 -16.37
C ASP A 431 -29.45 6.29 -16.06
N SER A 432 -30.26 6.85 -16.96
CA SER A 432 -30.78 8.22 -16.86
C SER A 432 -31.65 8.49 -15.63
N VAL A 433 -32.19 7.45 -15.00
CA VAL A 433 -33.06 7.53 -13.80
C VAL A 433 -32.23 7.79 -12.53
N SER A 434 -30.93 7.44 -12.53
CA SER A 434 -30.08 7.53 -11.34
C SER A 434 -29.41 8.93 -11.25
N GLU A 435 -30.04 9.85 -10.53
CA GLU A 435 -29.55 11.24 -10.36
C GLU A 435 -28.38 11.38 -9.36
N HIS A 436 -27.38 10.50 -9.41
CA HIS A 436 -26.20 10.60 -8.54
C HIS A 436 -25.27 11.75 -8.98
N LYS A 437 -24.68 12.49 -8.02
CA LYS A 437 -23.69 13.54 -8.30
C LYS A 437 -22.37 12.93 -8.81
N ASP A 438 -21.64 13.63 -9.68
CA ASP A 438 -20.45 13.07 -10.36
C ASP A 438 -19.37 12.65 -9.35
N TRP A 439 -19.14 13.45 -8.31
CA TRP A 439 -18.15 13.14 -7.27
C TRP A 439 -18.52 11.91 -6.42
N VAL A 440 -19.81 11.64 -6.22
CA VAL A 440 -20.31 10.44 -5.53
C VAL A 440 -19.99 9.19 -6.36
N LYS A 441 -20.16 9.26 -7.69
CA LYS A 441 -19.78 8.18 -8.61
C LYS A 441 -18.29 7.87 -8.50
N VAL A 442 -17.44 8.89 -8.46
CA VAL A 442 -15.98 8.74 -8.30
C VAL A 442 -15.63 8.10 -6.95
N ALA A 443 -16.22 8.59 -5.85
CA ALA A 443 -15.98 8.05 -4.52
C ALA A 443 -16.40 6.57 -4.42
N ALA A 444 -17.54 6.20 -5.01
CA ALA A 444 -18.03 4.83 -5.04
C ALA A 444 -17.04 3.87 -5.75
N MET A 445 -16.50 4.29 -6.90
CA MET A 445 -15.50 3.53 -7.65
C MET A 445 -14.18 3.42 -6.88
N TYR A 446 -13.75 4.49 -6.20
CA TYR A 446 -12.55 4.49 -5.37
C TYR A 446 -12.68 3.52 -4.18
N PHE A 447 -13.80 3.56 -3.46
CA PHE A 447 -14.07 2.65 -2.35
C PHE A 447 -14.11 1.19 -2.81
N LEU A 448 -14.67 0.93 -4.00
CA LEU A 448 -14.68 -0.41 -4.58
C LEU A 448 -13.26 -0.95 -4.83
N GLY A 449 -12.35 -0.11 -5.31
CA GLY A 449 -10.94 -0.49 -5.50
C GLY A 449 -10.21 -0.79 -4.19
N LEU A 450 -10.51 -0.03 -3.12
CA LEU A 450 -9.93 -0.29 -1.80
C LEU A 450 -10.49 -1.56 -1.16
N ALA A 451 -11.80 -1.82 -1.28
CA ALA A 451 -12.39 -3.07 -0.81
C ALA A 451 -11.88 -4.29 -1.61
N GLY A 452 -11.67 -4.14 -2.93
CA GLY A 452 -11.11 -5.20 -3.76
C GLY A 452 -9.63 -5.48 -3.49
N HIS A 453 -8.85 -4.51 -2.98
CA HIS A 453 -7.47 -4.76 -2.52
C HIS A 453 -7.42 -5.87 -1.47
N PHE A 454 -8.26 -5.78 -0.45
CA PHE A 454 -8.43 -6.80 0.58
C PHE A 454 -9.13 -8.06 0.05
N GLY A 455 -10.06 -7.91 -0.90
CA GLY A 455 -10.73 -9.03 -1.57
C GLY A 455 -9.79 -9.96 -2.36
N LEU A 456 -8.59 -9.50 -2.72
CA LEU A 456 -7.53 -10.30 -3.34
C LEU A 456 -6.60 -11.00 -2.32
N GLY A 457 -6.84 -10.82 -1.02
CA GLY A 457 -6.06 -11.43 0.06
C GLY A 457 -4.89 -10.59 0.56
N ASN A 458 -4.74 -9.36 0.07
CA ASN A 458 -3.74 -8.43 0.63
C ASN A 458 -4.16 -7.95 2.02
N THR A 459 -3.19 -7.71 2.89
CA THR A 459 -3.39 -7.07 4.19
C THR A 459 -2.36 -5.96 4.40
N ASN A 460 -2.47 -5.22 5.49
CA ASN A 460 -1.46 -4.21 5.87
C ASN A 460 -0.13 -4.81 6.38
N SER A 461 0.05 -6.13 6.31
CA SER A 461 1.29 -6.83 6.66
C SER A 461 2.11 -7.16 5.42
N LEU A 462 3.41 -6.85 5.47
CA LEU A 462 4.38 -7.14 4.40
C LEU A 462 4.47 -8.64 4.06
N ALA A 463 4.08 -9.53 4.98
CA ALA A 463 4.08 -10.97 4.74
C ALA A 463 3.05 -11.42 3.69
N THR A 464 2.06 -10.58 3.36
CA THR A 464 1.01 -10.91 2.39
C THR A 464 1.34 -10.53 0.95
N ILE A 465 2.49 -9.87 0.73
CA ILE A 465 2.92 -9.49 -0.62
C ILE A 465 3.34 -10.74 -1.39
N ASP A 466 2.68 -10.99 -2.53
CA ASP A 466 3.03 -12.11 -3.41
C ASP A 466 4.29 -11.80 -4.23
N VAL A 467 5.41 -12.33 -3.75
CA VAL A 467 6.72 -12.22 -4.41
C VAL A 467 6.84 -13.18 -5.60
N ALA A 468 6.11 -14.31 -5.60
CA ALA A 468 6.25 -15.33 -6.64
C ALA A 468 5.71 -14.83 -7.99
N GLY A 469 4.55 -14.17 -7.97
CA GLY A 469 3.96 -13.54 -9.17
C GLY A 469 4.87 -12.48 -9.81
N ALA A 470 5.69 -11.80 -9.00
CA ALA A 470 6.58 -10.73 -9.45
C ALA A 470 7.77 -11.21 -10.32
N PHE A 471 8.01 -12.53 -10.42
CA PHE A 471 9.06 -13.11 -11.26
C PHE A 471 8.53 -13.79 -12.53
N ILE A 472 7.22 -13.77 -12.76
CA ILE A 472 6.62 -14.34 -13.97
C ILE A 472 7.12 -13.56 -15.20
N GLY A 473 7.73 -14.27 -16.17
CA GLY A 473 8.23 -13.67 -17.41
C GLY A 473 9.58 -12.95 -17.33
N ILE A 474 10.23 -12.89 -16.16
CA ILE A 474 11.57 -12.31 -16.00
C ILE A 474 12.63 -13.36 -16.34
N SER A 475 13.49 -13.07 -17.32
CA SER A 475 14.60 -13.98 -17.72
C SER A 475 15.86 -13.82 -16.86
N SER A 476 16.14 -12.61 -16.36
CA SER A 476 17.31 -12.30 -15.54
C SER A 476 16.89 -11.55 -14.27
N TYR A 477 17.46 -11.93 -13.13
CA TYR A 477 17.18 -11.26 -11.85
C TYR A 477 17.37 -9.74 -11.97
N SER A 478 16.30 -8.99 -11.76
CA SER A 478 16.31 -7.54 -11.75
C SER A 478 15.36 -7.03 -10.67
N THR A 479 15.89 -6.24 -9.75
CA THR A 479 15.15 -5.72 -8.59
C THR A 479 14.08 -4.70 -9.01
N VAL A 480 14.35 -3.92 -10.05
CA VAL A 480 13.44 -2.86 -10.54
C VAL A 480 12.22 -3.47 -11.22
N LEU A 481 12.42 -4.44 -12.13
CA LEU A 481 11.32 -5.03 -12.89
C LEU A 481 10.41 -5.88 -11.99
N SER A 482 10.98 -6.68 -11.10
CA SER A 482 10.20 -7.43 -10.11
C SER A 482 9.48 -6.48 -9.14
N GLY A 483 10.10 -5.37 -8.75
CA GLY A 483 9.46 -4.31 -7.96
C GLY A 483 8.22 -3.72 -8.64
N ILE A 484 8.27 -3.45 -9.94
CA ILE A 484 7.12 -2.93 -10.72
C ILE A 484 6.02 -3.98 -10.80
N LEU A 485 6.35 -5.24 -11.10
CA LEU A 485 5.34 -6.31 -11.16
C LEU A 485 4.70 -6.56 -9.79
N MET A 486 5.49 -6.57 -8.72
CA MET A 486 5.01 -6.68 -7.35
C MET A 486 4.04 -5.53 -7.01
N PHE A 487 4.37 -4.30 -7.39
CA PHE A 487 3.47 -3.15 -7.25
C PHE A 487 2.16 -3.34 -8.02
N CYS A 488 2.22 -3.83 -9.27
CA CYS A 488 1.04 -4.12 -10.08
C CYS A 488 0.16 -5.24 -9.48
N ILE A 489 0.74 -6.22 -8.79
CA ILE A 489 0.02 -7.31 -8.11
C ILE A 489 -0.63 -6.79 -6.82
N THR A 490 0.14 -6.11 -5.96
CA THR A 490 -0.37 -5.60 -4.67
C THR A 490 -1.46 -4.56 -4.84
N TYR A 491 -1.30 -3.62 -5.78
CA TYR A 491 -2.29 -2.58 -6.07
C TYR A 491 -3.19 -2.93 -7.26
N ALA A 492 -3.37 -4.21 -7.56
CA ALA A 492 -4.18 -4.68 -8.68
C ALA A 492 -5.59 -4.09 -8.71
N SER A 493 -6.32 -4.13 -7.59
CA SER A 493 -7.69 -3.62 -7.52
C SER A 493 -7.77 -2.09 -7.44
N PRO A 494 -6.94 -1.38 -6.64
CA PRO A 494 -6.88 0.08 -6.71
C PRO A 494 -6.50 0.62 -8.10
N ILE A 495 -5.55 0.01 -8.82
CA ILE A 495 -5.23 0.45 -10.19
C ILE A 495 -6.43 0.18 -11.13
N LEU A 496 -7.08 -0.98 -10.99
CA LEU A 496 -8.30 -1.29 -11.76
C LEU A 496 -9.43 -0.28 -11.51
N SER A 497 -9.58 0.25 -10.30
CA SER A 497 -10.56 1.30 -10.04
C SER A 497 -10.24 2.59 -10.79
N HIS A 498 -8.97 3.01 -10.84
CA HIS A 498 -8.56 4.17 -11.64
C HIS A 498 -8.72 3.93 -13.16
N LEU A 499 -8.44 2.72 -13.66
CA LEU A 499 -8.65 2.40 -15.07
C LEU A 499 -10.14 2.38 -15.44
N SER A 500 -10.99 1.84 -14.56
CA SER A 500 -12.45 1.85 -14.73
C SER A 500 -13.07 3.23 -14.51
N MET A 501 -12.39 4.17 -13.84
CA MET A 501 -12.81 5.57 -13.81
C MET A 501 -12.88 6.18 -15.20
N VAL A 502 -11.97 5.81 -16.12
CA VAL A 502 -12.03 6.26 -17.52
C VAL A 502 -13.36 5.84 -18.13
N MET A 503 -13.78 4.60 -17.93
CA MET A 503 -15.09 4.12 -18.37
C MET A 503 -16.24 4.84 -17.68
N CYS A 504 -16.14 5.13 -16.38
CA CYS A 504 -17.17 5.86 -15.62
C CYS A 504 -17.38 7.30 -16.13
N ILE A 505 -16.32 7.97 -16.58
CA ILE A 505 -16.38 9.34 -17.12
C ILE A 505 -17.31 9.44 -18.34
N SER A 506 -17.47 8.36 -19.13
CA SER A 506 -18.41 8.37 -20.26
C SER A 506 -19.84 8.69 -19.80
N THR A 507 -20.25 8.18 -18.63
CA THR A 507 -21.59 8.41 -18.04
C THR A 507 -21.79 9.84 -17.55
N MET A 508 -20.69 10.54 -17.20
CA MET A 508 -20.74 11.94 -16.78
C MET A 508 -20.96 12.88 -17.98
N VAL A 509 -20.41 12.50 -19.13
CA VAL A 509 -20.62 13.21 -20.40
C VAL A 509 -22.09 13.14 -20.82
N ASP A 510 -22.74 11.98 -20.68
CA ASP A 510 -24.16 11.76 -21.04
C ASP A 510 -25.12 12.74 -20.38
N ARG A 511 -25.00 12.90 -19.06
CA ARG A 511 -25.89 13.78 -18.28
C ARG A 511 -25.88 15.20 -18.81
N ARG A 512 -24.70 15.70 -19.19
CA ARG A 512 -24.54 17.11 -19.60
C ARG A 512 -24.95 17.34 -21.05
N VAL A 513 -24.85 16.33 -21.93
CA VAL A 513 -25.43 16.37 -23.29
C VAL A 513 -26.95 16.51 -23.23
N ILE A 514 -27.61 15.80 -22.32
CA ILE A 514 -29.08 15.85 -22.15
C ILE A 514 -29.51 17.19 -21.54
N SER A 515 -28.72 17.75 -20.63
CA SER A 515 -29.02 19.02 -19.96
C SER A 515 -28.74 20.26 -20.82
N SER A 516 -27.77 20.23 -21.74
CA SER A 516 -27.40 21.40 -22.55
C SER A 516 -28.09 21.40 -23.91
N LYS A 517 -29.22 22.09 -24.03
CA LYS A 517 -29.64 22.70 -25.31
C LYS A 517 -28.82 23.97 -25.64
N GLU A 518 -27.89 24.36 -24.78
CA GLU A 518 -27.06 25.57 -24.91
C GLU A 518 -25.68 25.33 -25.53
N LYS A 519 -25.02 26.44 -25.90
CA LYS A 519 -23.72 26.52 -26.58
C LYS A 519 -22.63 25.72 -25.86
N PHE A 520 -21.83 25.05 -26.67
CA PHE A 520 -20.68 24.23 -26.28
C PHE A 520 -19.66 25.00 -25.41
N ASN A 521 -19.47 24.57 -24.15
CA ASN A 521 -18.50 25.15 -23.22
C ASN A 521 -17.47 24.11 -22.74
N TRP A 522 -16.24 24.23 -23.23
CA TRP A 522 -15.12 23.35 -22.86
C TRP A 522 -14.81 23.34 -21.36
N ARG A 523 -15.01 24.46 -20.68
CA ARG A 523 -14.72 24.58 -19.25
C ARG A 523 -15.57 23.61 -18.43
N ILE A 524 -16.87 23.59 -18.68
CA ILE A 524 -17.84 22.75 -17.95
C ILE A 524 -17.58 21.27 -18.21
N LEU A 525 -17.18 20.90 -19.44
CA LEU A 525 -16.80 19.53 -19.77
C LEU A 525 -15.55 19.11 -18.98
N LEU A 526 -14.47 19.89 -19.05
CA LEU A 526 -13.20 19.58 -18.38
C LEU A 526 -13.32 19.55 -16.85
N GLU A 527 -14.12 20.44 -16.26
CA GLU A 527 -14.43 20.41 -14.82
C GLU A 527 -15.10 19.08 -14.44
N SER A 528 -16.02 18.56 -15.27
CA SER A 528 -16.70 17.28 -15.02
C SER A 528 -15.83 16.05 -15.27
N THR A 529 -15.06 16.06 -16.36
CA THR A 529 -14.39 14.85 -16.87
C THR A 529 -12.97 14.70 -16.38
N VAL A 530 -12.30 15.81 -16.02
CA VAL A 530 -10.92 15.79 -15.53
C VAL A 530 -10.87 16.21 -14.07
N ALA A 531 -11.45 17.35 -13.70
CA ALA A 531 -11.24 17.90 -12.36
C ALA A 531 -11.87 17.03 -11.26
N ILE A 532 -13.15 16.66 -11.37
CA ILE A 532 -13.81 15.83 -10.34
C ILE A 532 -13.18 14.42 -10.22
N PRO A 533 -12.97 13.65 -11.32
CA PRO A 533 -12.37 12.31 -11.24
C PRO A 533 -10.92 12.29 -10.75
N SER A 534 -10.16 13.37 -10.95
CA SER A 534 -8.79 13.49 -10.44
C SER A 534 -8.74 13.95 -8.99
N LEU A 535 -9.54 14.93 -8.63
CA LEU A 535 -9.45 15.59 -7.33
C LEU A 535 -9.98 14.72 -6.19
N VAL A 536 -11.07 13.98 -6.39
CA VAL A 536 -11.67 13.17 -5.32
C VAL A 536 -10.68 12.11 -4.79
N PRO A 537 -10.02 11.27 -5.62
CA PRO A 537 -9.00 10.34 -5.13
C PRO A 537 -7.80 11.05 -4.47
N LEU A 538 -7.35 12.19 -5.02
CA LEU A 538 -6.24 12.96 -4.45
C LEU A 538 -6.57 13.49 -3.05
N VAL A 539 -7.78 14.03 -2.85
CA VAL A 539 -8.23 14.52 -1.54
C VAL A 539 -8.27 13.39 -0.54
N VAL A 540 -8.96 12.28 -0.84
CA VAL A 540 -9.09 11.14 0.08
C VAL A 540 -7.72 10.59 0.46
N ASN A 541 -6.82 10.42 -0.52
CA ASN A 541 -5.47 9.93 -0.29
C ASN A 541 -4.61 10.94 0.49
N SER A 542 -4.73 12.25 0.22
CA SER A 542 -3.98 13.29 0.95
C SER A 542 -4.42 13.41 2.41
N VAL A 543 -5.72 13.29 2.68
CA VAL A 543 -6.28 13.26 4.05
C VAL A 543 -5.82 12.01 4.77
N ALA A 544 -5.85 10.84 4.12
CA ALA A 544 -5.35 9.60 4.71
C ALA A 544 -3.85 9.68 5.03
N LEU A 545 -3.01 10.14 4.10
CA LEU A 545 -1.56 10.27 4.31
C LEU A 545 -1.22 11.27 5.42
N THR A 546 -1.84 12.46 5.40
CA THR A 546 -1.60 13.47 6.43
C THR A 546 -2.06 13.03 7.81
N SER A 547 -3.30 12.54 7.94
CA SER A 547 -3.79 12.03 9.23
C SER A 547 -2.91 10.88 9.76
N PHE A 548 -2.55 9.92 8.91
CA PHE A 548 -1.76 8.78 9.34
C PHE A 548 -0.33 9.15 9.72
N THR A 549 0.33 10.10 9.03
CA THR A 549 1.65 10.60 9.48
C THR A 549 1.58 11.29 10.84
N VAL A 550 0.57 12.12 11.08
CA VAL A 550 0.38 12.79 12.36
C VAL A 550 0.19 11.74 13.46
N VAL A 551 -0.66 10.74 13.23
CA VAL A 551 -0.85 9.63 14.17
C VAL A 551 0.44 8.83 14.39
N LEU A 552 1.20 8.54 13.33
CA LEU A 552 2.47 7.81 13.45
C LEU A 552 3.49 8.57 14.30
N LEU A 553 3.54 9.90 14.17
CA LEU A 553 4.39 10.75 15.00
C LEU A 553 3.94 10.77 16.47
N LEU A 554 2.62 10.83 16.71
CA LEU A 554 2.05 10.75 18.07
C LEU A 554 2.31 9.37 18.70
N MET A 555 2.17 8.30 17.92
CA MET A 555 2.32 6.91 18.36
C MET A 555 3.76 6.41 18.28
N ARG A 556 4.77 7.27 18.05
CA ARG A 556 6.17 6.85 17.83
C ARG A 556 6.75 5.92 18.91
N ASN A 557 6.29 6.06 20.15
CA ASN A 557 6.77 5.26 21.29
C ASN A 557 5.83 4.07 21.62
N HIS A 558 4.80 3.84 20.81
CA HIS A 558 3.84 2.76 20.99
C HIS A 558 4.47 1.41 20.63
N LEU A 559 4.10 0.35 21.38
CA LEU A 559 4.69 -0.99 21.28
C LEU A 559 4.61 -1.56 19.85
N PHE A 560 3.51 -1.30 19.15
CA PHE A 560 3.21 -1.84 17.81
C PHE A 560 3.66 -0.94 16.64
N VAL A 561 4.53 0.05 16.87
CA VAL A 561 5.02 0.95 15.80
C VAL A 561 5.66 0.18 14.65
N TRP A 562 6.50 -0.81 14.96
CA TRP A 562 7.26 -1.53 13.93
C TRP A 562 6.48 -2.66 13.28
N SER A 563 5.53 -3.28 13.99
CA SER A 563 4.76 -4.42 13.48
C SER A 563 3.49 -4.01 12.74
N VAL A 564 2.88 -2.87 13.09
CA VAL A 564 1.57 -2.45 12.54
C VAL A 564 1.66 -1.12 11.81
N PHE A 565 2.10 -0.06 12.49
CA PHE A 565 2.04 1.29 11.94
C PHE A 565 3.04 1.51 10.79
N SER A 566 4.28 1.02 10.94
CA SER A 566 5.33 1.19 9.92
C SER A 566 5.01 0.42 8.63
N PRO A 567 4.62 -0.87 8.65
CA PRO A 567 4.16 -1.56 7.45
C PRO A 567 3.02 -0.82 6.76
N LYS A 568 1.97 -0.43 7.50
CA LYS A 568 0.85 0.34 6.95
C LYS A 568 1.33 1.65 6.30
N TYR A 569 2.29 2.34 6.90
CA TYR A 569 2.82 3.58 6.34
C TYR A 569 3.46 3.36 4.97
N LEU A 570 4.21 2.27 4.79
CA LEU A 570 4.77 1.90 3.50
C LEU A 570 3.69 1.59 2.46
N TYR A 571 2.64 0.86 2.86
CA TYR A 571 1.47 0.64 1.99
C TYR A 571 0.76 1.93 1.61
N LEU A 572 0.66 2.89 2.53
CA LEU A 572 0.02 4.18 2.26
C LEU A 572 0.89 5.04 1.33
N CYS A 573 2.21 5.04 1.51
CA CYS A 573 3.13 5.72 0.59
C CYS A 573 3.05 5.10 -0.81
N ALA A 574 3.09 3.78 -0.94
CA ALA A 574 2.96 3.13 -2.24
C ALA A 574 1.54 3.31 -2.84
N SER A 575 0.48 3.34 -2.04
CA SER A 575 -0.86 3.68 -2.54
C SER A 575 -0.93 5.11 -3.06
N THR A 576 -0.19 6.06 -2.47
CA THR A 576 -0.14 7.42 -3.01
C THR A 576 0.44 7.46 -4.42
N VAL A 577 1.52 6.69 -4.67
CA VAL A 577 2.09 6.54 -6.01
C VAL A 577 1.07 5.95 -6.98
N SER A 578 0.30 4.95 -6.54
CA SER A 578 -0.79 4.35 -7.32
C SER A 578 -1.86 5.38 -7.70
N VAL A 579 -2.29 6.21 -6.75
CA VAL A 579 -3.28 7.27 -6.98
C VAL A 579 -2.74 8.32 -7.96
N TYR A 580 -1.49 8.78 -7.79
CA TYR A 580 -0.90 9.75 -8.72
C TYR A 580 -0.77 9.19 -10.14
N LEU A 581 -0.31 7.95 -10.30
CA LEU A 581 -0.24 7.29 -11.60
C LEU A 581 -1.64 7.15 -12.23
N GLY A 582 -2.62 6.70 -11.46
CA GLY A 582 -4.00 6.57 -11.92
C GLY A 582 -4.61 7.90 -12.36
N VAL A 583 -4.41 8.97 -11.58
CA VAL A 583 -4.89 10.31 -11.89
C VAL A 583 -4.21 10.89 -13.13
N LEU A 584 -2.89 10.70 -13.29
CA LEU A 584 -2.16 11.12 -14.49
C LEU A 584 -2.67 10.42 -15.74
N LEU A 585 -2.97 9.11 -15.65
CA LEU A 585 -3.56 8.35 -16.75
C LEU A 585 -4.96 8.88 -17.11
N ILE A 586 -5.83 9.12 -16.12
CA ILE A 586 -7.18 9.67 -16.35
C ILE A 586 -7.09 11.05 -17.01
N ALA A 587 -6.29 11.96 -16.45
CA ALA A 587 -6.14 13.31 -16.98
C ALA A 587 -5.55 13.30 -18.40
N GLY A 588 -4.49 12.51 -18.63
CA GLY A 588 -3.84 12.40 -19.94
C GLY A 588 -4.75 11.82 -21.01
N THR A 589 -5.48 10.74 -20.70
CA THR A 589 -6.41 10.10 -21.65
C THR A 589 -7.55 11.03 -22.06
N VAL A 590 -8.24 11.63 -21.09
CA VAL A 590 -9.37 12.53 -21.36
C VAL A 590 -8.93 13.79 -22.09
N PHE A 591 -7.80 14.39 -21.68
CA PHE A 591 -7.25 15.57 -22.35
C PHE A 591 -6.87 15.28 -23.80
N TYR A 592 -6.20 14.15 -24.06
CA TYR A 592 -5.84 13.73 -25.41
C TYR A 592 -7.07 13.50 -26.30
N ILE A 593 -8.10 12.83 -25.79
CA ILE A 593 -9.36 12.63 -26.53
C ILE A 593 -9.98 13.99 -26.87
N CYS A 594 -10.12 14.88 -25.88
CA CYS A 594 -10.67 16.22 -26.13
C CYS A 594 -9.85 16.97 -27.19
N TYR A 595 -8.52 16.91 -27.11
CA TYR A 595 -7.62 17.54 -28.07
C TYR A 595 -7.83 17.03 -29.50
N VAL A 596 -7.87 15.71 -29.72
CA VAL A 596 -8.09 15.12 -31.06
C VAL A 596 -9.41 15.58 -31.66
N PHE A 597 -10.50 15.53 -30.88
CA PHE A 597 -11.82 15.99 -31.33
C PHE A 597 -11.86 17.51 -31.61
N THR A 598 -11.01 18.32 -30.95
CA THR A 598 -10.89 19.76 -31.29
C THR A 598 -10.23 20.00 -32.64
N ILE A 599 -9.20 19.22 -32.98
CA ILE A 599 -8.47 19.36 -34.24
C ILE A 599 -9.39 19.02 -35.41
N ASP A 600 -10.10 17.91 -35.33
CA ASP A 600 -10.95 17.48 -36.44
C ASP A 600 -12.13 18.43 -36.65
N LYS A 601 -12.68 19.04 -35.58
CA LYS A 601 -13.67 20.11 -35.73
C LYS A 601 -13.16 21.27 -36.59
N ARG A 602 -11.88 21.67 -36.41
CA ARG A 602 -11.28 22.76 -37.19
C ARG A 602 -11.15 22.40 -38.67
N LYS A 603 -10.78 21.14 -38.98
CA LYS A 603 -10.66 20.66 -40.37
C LYS A 603 -11.98 20.65 -41.15
N TYR A 604 -13.13 20.48 -40.48
CA TYR A 604 -14.44 20.50 -41.13
C TYR A 604 -15.05 21.91 -41.24
N GLN A 605 -14.44 22.92 -40.61
CA GLN A 605 -14.88 24.32 -40.68
C GLN A 605 -14.07 25.18 -41.67
N THR A 606 -12.92 24.67 -42.13
CA THR A 606 -12.11 25.20 -43.24
C THR A 606 -12.45 24.47 -44.52
#